data_AF-A0A3M1VLC9-F1
#
_entry.id   AF-A0A3M1VLC9-F1
#
_cell.length_a   1.000
_cell.length_b   1.000
_cell.length_c   1.000
_cell.angle_alpha   90.00
_cell.angle_beta   90.00
_cell.angle_gamma   90.00
#
_symmetry.space_group_name_H-M   'P 1'
#
loop_
_entity.id
_entity.type
_entity.pdbx_description
1 polymer ?
#
loop_
_entity_poly.entity_id
_entity_poly.type
_entity_poly.pdbx_seq_one_letter_code
_entity_poly.pdbx_strand_id
1 'polypeptide(L)'
;PSAADKLPPVLKVIHFDAAVKHGIGVANRLLQQAVGVEVDGVIGPVTLSRVYAGNLPEIVSRYLLLRRDLYHNIVNKNPLQRRFLTGWLNRINKLRNFIPAVSR
;
A
#
# COMPACT_ATOMS: atom_id res chain seq x y z
N PRO A 1 7.02 -8.73 -11.85
CA PRO A 1 5.56 -8.41 -11.86
C PRO A 1 5.11 -8.07 -10.43
N SER A 2 4.06 -7.26 -10.23
CA SER A 2 3.66 -6.74 -8.91
C SER A 2 2.93 -7.75 -8.01
N ALA A 3 2.59 -8.95 -8.49
CA ALA A 3 1.80 -9.95 -7.76
C ALA A 3 0.40 -9.47 -7.30
N ALA A 4 -0.07 -8.32 -7.76
CA ALA A 4 -1.36 -7.76 -7.38
C ALA A 4 -2.54 -8.70 -7.74
N ASP A 5 -2.39 -9.49 -8.80
CA ASP A 5 -3.35 -10.51 -9.25
C ASP A 5 -3.66 -11.56 -8.17
N LYS A 6 -2.68 -11.85 -7.29
CA LYS A 6 -2.75 -12.84 -6.21
C LYS A 6 -3.34 -12.30 -4.90
N LEU A 7 -3.70 -11.02 -4.85
CA LEU A 7 -4.24 -10.39 -3.64
C LEU A 7 -5.77 -10.33 -3.67
N PRO A 8 -6.44 -10.26 -2.49
CA PRO A 8 -7.87 -9.99 -2.41
C PRO A 8 -8.25 -8.72 -3.19
N PRO A 9 -9.48 -8.64 -3.75
CA PRO A 9 -9.88 -7.56 -4.66
C PRO A 9 -9.57 -6.14 -4.13
N VAL A 10 -9.85 -5.90 -2.85
CA VAL A 10 -9.58 -4.62 -2.18
C VAL A 10 -8.07 -4.29 -2.17
N LEU A 11 -7.22 -5.25 -1.80
CA LEU A 11 -5.76 -5.03 -1.76
C LEU A 11 -5.14 -4.99 -3.16
N LYS A 12 -5.72 -5.71 -4.14
CA LYS A 12 -5.26 -5.71 -5.53
C LYS A 12 -5.18 -4.30 -6.11
N VAL A 13 -6.25 -3.51 -5.94
CA VAL A 13 -6.31 -2.12 -6.44
C VAL A 13 -5.28 -1.25 -5.74
N ILE A 14 -5.20 -1.31 -4.41
CA ILE A 14 -4.26 -0.49 -3.61
C ILE A 14 -2.82 -0.85 -3.92
N HIS A 15 -2.52 -2.14 -4.05
CA HIS A 15 -1.18 -2.65 -4.26
C HIS A 15 -0.69 -2.35 -5.67
N PHE A 16 -1.54 -2.51 -6.69
CA PHE A 16 -1.21 -2.11 -8.05
C PHE A 16 -0.94 -0.61 -8.13
N ASP A 17 -1.79 0.21 -7.52
CA ASP A 17 -1.60 1.67 -7.44
C ASP A 17 -0.26 2.03 -6.78
N ALA A 18 0.07 1.38 -5.66
CA ALA A 18 1.34 1.59 -4.98
C ALA A 18 2.54 1.18 -5.85
N ALA A 19 2.45 0.06 -6.56
CA ALA A 19 3.52 -0.41 -7.45
C ALA A 19 3.77 0.58 -8.60
N VAL A 20 2.71 1.18 -9.16
CA VAL A 20 2.84 2.23 -10.19
C VAL A 20 3.45 3.51 -9.62
N LYS A 21 3.11 3.89 -8.38
CA LYS A 21 3.56 5.15 -7.78
C LYS A 21 4.94 5.11 -7.15
N HIS A 22 5.35 3.96 -6.62
CA HIS A 22 6.55 3.83 -5.81
C HIS A 22 7.52 2.77 -6.36
N GLY A 23 7.14 2.04 -7.41
CA GLY A 23 7.85 0.87 -7.88
C GLY A 23 7.44 -0.41 -7.14
N ILE A 24 7.59 -1.55 -7.82
CA ILE A 24 7.17 -2.86 -7.32
C ILE A 24 7.85 -3.21 -5.99
N GLY A 25 9.17 -3.05 -5.90
CA GLY A 25 9.92 -3.41 -4.68
C GLY A 25 9.47 -2.63 -3.45
N VAL A 26 9.17 -1.33 -3.60
CA VAL A 26 8.68 -0.50 -2.49
C VAL A 26 7.27 -0.93 -2.10
N ALA A 27 6.38 -1.13 -3.07
CA ALA A 27 5.02 -1.60 -2.81
C ALA A 27 4.99 -2.95 -2.07
N ASN A 28 5.86 -3.89 -2.46
CA ASN A 28 5.99 -5.19 -1.81
C ASN A 28 6.43 -5.04 -0.35
N ARG A 29 7.47 -4.25 -0.11
CA ARG A 29 7.99 -4.03 1.26
C ARG A 29 6.96 -3.35 2.16
N LEU A 30 6.21 -2.39 1.65
CA LEU A 30 5.13 -1.73 2.41
C LEU A 30 3.99 -2.72 2.74
N LEU A 31 3.60 -3.60 1.81
CA LEU A 31 2.61 -4.64 2.08
C LEU A 31 3.11 -5.62 3.16
N GLN A 32 4.36 -6.05 3.09
CA GLN A 32 4.98 -6.92 4.09
C GLN A 32 5.01 -6.29 5.48
N GLN A 33 5.37 -5.00 5.56
CA GLN A 33 5.27 -4.23 6.80
C GLN A 33 3.83 -4.17 7.32
N ALA A 34 2.85 -3.99 6.44
CA ALA A 34 1.44 -3.93 6.83
C ALA A 34 0.95 -5.26 7.43
N VAL A 35 1.34 -6.40 6.86
CA VAL A 35 0.93 -7.74 7.34
C VAL A 35 1.85 -8.33 8.40
N GLY A 36 2.93 -7.62 8.77
CA GLY A 36 3.82 -8.02 9.86
C GLY A 36 4.67 -9.27 9.54
N VAL A 37 5.18 -9.37 8.32
CA VAL A 37 6.14 -10.41 7.90
C VAL A 37 7.52 -9.82 7.67
N GLU A 38 8.51 -10.69 7.46
CA GLU A 38 9.83 -10.29 7.00
C GLU A 38 9.74 -9.45 5.71
N VAL A 39 10.56 -8.39 5.64
CA VAL A 39 10.47 -7.35 4.60
C VAL A 39 11.54 -7.57 3.52
N ASP A 40 11.50 -8.72 2.85
CA ASP A 40 12.45 -9.09 1.81
C ASP A 40 12.15 -8.45 0.42
N GLY A 41 10.93 -7.92 0.23
CA GLY A 41 10.46 -7.33 -1.02
C GLY A 41 9.84 -8.34 -2.00
N VAL A 42 9.62 -9.59 -1.60
CA VAL A 42 9.07 -10.69 -2.40
C VAL A 42 7.70 -11.10 -1.86
N ILE A 43 6.67 -11.03 -2.71
CA ILE A 43 5.34 -11.53 -2.37
C ILE A 43 5.28 -13.05 -2.58
N GLY A 44 5.77 -13.78 -1.57
CA GLY A 44 5.76 -15.24 -1.51
C GLY A 44 4.62 -15.83 -0.65
N PRO A 45 4.62 -17.16 -0.45
CA PRO A 45 3.57 -17.87 0.29
C PRO A 45 3.33 -17.34 1.71
N VAL A 46 4.39 -16.93 2.43
CA VAL A 46 4.29 -16.37 3.78
C VAL A 46 3.50 -15.06 3.79
N THR A 47 3.86 -14.14 2.90
CA THR A 47 3.16 -12.85 2.75
C THR A 47 1.70 -13.06 2.38
N LEU A 48 1.43 -13.95 1.40
CA LEU A 48 0.06 -14.25 0.97
C LEU A 48 -0.75 -14.90 2.09
N SER A 49 -0.20 -15.88 2.81
CA SER A 49 -0.85 -16.53 3.94
C SER A 49 -1.28 -15.50 5.00
N ARG A 50 -0.40 -14.54 5.34
CA ARG A 50 -0.75 -13.47 6.29
C ARG A 50 -1.78 -12.49 5.77
N VAL A 51 -1.78 -12.20 4.47
CA VAL A 51 -2.84 -11.39 3.83
C VAL A 51 -4.20 -12.07 3.99
N TYR A 52 -4.29 -13.37 3.70
CA TYR A 52 -5.56 -14.11 3.70
C TYR A 52 -6.05 -14.50 5.10
N ALA A 53 -5.15 -14.68 6.06
CA ALA A 53 -5.50 -14.98 7.45
C ALA A 53 -5.80 -13.74 8.30
N GLY A 54 -5.42 -12.55 7.84
CA GLY A 54 -5.51 -11.31 8.61
C GLY A 54 -6.81 -10.53 8.40
N ASN A 55 -7.01 -9.52 9.26
CA ASN A 55 -8.12 -8.57 9.15
C ASN A 55 -7.87 -7.61 7.98
N LEU A 56 -8.57 -7.80 6.87
CA LEU A 56 -8.41 -7.04 5.62
C LEU A 56 -8.56 -5.51 5.83
N PRO A 57 -9.62 -5.00 6.48
CA PRO A 57 -9.74 -3.59 6.83
C PRO A 57 -8.53 -3.02 7.59
N GLU A 58 -8.00 -3.75 8.58
CA GLU A 58 -6.82 -3.31 9.34
C GLU A 58 -5.56 -3.29 8.49
N ILE A 59 -5.33 -4.35 7.69
CA ILE A 59 -4.18 -4.42 6.76
C ILE A 59 -4.23 -3.26 5.77
N VAL A 60 -5.40 -2.98 5.19
CA VAL A 60 -5.62 -1.85 4.27
C VAL A 60 -5.32 -0.53 4.96
N SER A 61 -5.86 -0.32 6.16
CA SER A 61 -5.63 0.91 6.93
C SER A 61 -4.14 1.14 7.17
N ARG A 62 -3.44 0.10 7.65
CA ARG A 62 -2.00 0.14 7.92
C ARG A 62 -1.18 0.37 6.65
N TYR A 63 -1.51 -0.31 5.54
CA TYR A 63 -0.82 -0.13 4.28
C TYR A 63 -0.96 1.31 3.75
N LEU A 64 -2.17 1.88 3.80
CA LEU A 64 -2.40 3.27 3.40
C LEU A 64 -1.67 4.29 4.30
N LEU A 65 -1.56 4.02 5.61
CA LEU A 65 -0.76 4.83 6.52
C LEU A 65 0.72 4.80 6.17
N LEU A 66 1.29 3.61 5.95
CA LEU A 66 2.69 3.47 5.53
C LEU A 66 2.99 4.20 4.20
N ARG A 67 2.02 4.19 3.26
CA ARG A 67 2.13 4.95 2.01
C ARG A 67 2.07 6.47 2.22
N ARG A 68 1.22 6.94 3.14
CA ARG A 68 1.20 8.36 3.53
C ARG A 68 2.54 8.78 4.13
N ASP A 69 3.11 7.98 5.01
CA ASP A 69 4.41 8.26 5.65
C ASP A 69 5.54 8.28 4.61
N LEU A 70 5.49 7.39 3.61
CA LEU A 70 6.41 7.43 2.49
C LEU A 70 6.36 8.76 1.71
N TYR A 71 5.16 9.32 1.46
CA TYR A 71 5.05 10.62 0.80
C TYR A 71 5.67 11.75 1.65
N HIS A 72 5.42 11.76 2.95
CA HIS A 72 6.07 12.73 3.85
C HIS A 72 7.59 12.56 3.83
N ASN A 73 8.10 11.34 3.86
CA ASN A 73 9.53 11.06 3.77
C ASN A 73 10.16 11.51 2.44
N ILE A 74 9.45 11.38 1.32
CA ILE A 74 9.89 11.90 0.01
C ILE A 74 10.04 13.42 0.07
N VAL A 75 9.08 14.14 0.65
CA VAL A 75 9.13 15.60 0.78
C VAL A 75 10.22 16.04 1.75
N ASN A 76 10.43 15.30 2.84
CA ASN A 76 11.50 15.58 3.80
C ASN A 76 12.89 15.44 3.14
N LYS A 77 13.06 14.42 2.27
CA LYS A 77 14.31 14.23 1.51
C LYS A 77 14.48 15.20 0.36
N ASN A 78 13.38 15.65 -0.26
CA ASN A 78 13.40 16.61 -1.36
C ASN A 78 12.24 17.62 -1.20
N PRO A 79 12.48 18.78 -0.56
CA PRO A 79 11.45 19.78 -0.31
C PRO A 79 10.75 20.31 -1.58
N LEU A 80 11.39 20.25 -2.76
CA LEU A 80 10.77 20.66 -4.03
C LEU A 80 9.55 19.81 -4.39
N GLN A 81 9.47 18.59 -3.87
CA GLN A 81 8.33 17.69 -4.07
C GLN A 81 7.08 18.12 -3.27
N ARG A 82 7.20 19.06 -2.32
CA ARG A 82 6.08 19.53 -1.50
C ARG A 82 4.88 19.99 -2.32
N ARG A 83 5.12 20.58 -3.49
CA ARG A 83 4.07 21.02 -4.43
C ARG A 83 3.09 19.90 -4.83
N PHE A 84 3.51 18.64 -4.75
CA PHE A 84 2.68 17.48 -5.11
C PHE A 84 2.01 16.79 -3.91
N LEU A 85 2.43 17.12 -2.68
CA LEU A 85 2.05 16.39 -1.48
C LEU A 85 0.53 16.35 -1.27
N THR A 86 -0.14 17.49 -1.44
CA THR A 86 -1.60 17.59 -1.32
C THR A 86 -2.30 16.62 -2.27
N GLY A 87 -1.86 16.55 -3.54
CA GLY A 87 -2.43 15.63 -4.53
C GLY A 87 -2.19 14.16 -4.17
N TRP A 88 -1.02 13.83 -3.63
CA TRP A 88 -0.70 12.48 -3.17
C TRP A 88 -1.54 12.06 -1.97
N LEU A 89 -1.71 12.94 -0.97
CA LEU A 89 -2.54 12.66 0.20
C LEU A 89 -4.03 12.54 -0.18
N ASN A 90 -4.50 13.33 -1.13
CA ASN A 90 -5.85 13.20 -1.68
C ASN A 90 -6.06 11.84 -2.35
N ARG A 91 -5.04 11.27 -3.03
CA ARG A 91 -5.12 9.92 -3.61
C ARG A 91 -5.28 8.85 -2.53
N ILE A 92 -4.54 8.97 -1.42
CA ILE A 92 -4.66 8.05 -0.28
C ILE A 92 -6.07 8.11 0.34
N ASN A 93 -6.63 9.31 0.52
CA ASN A 93 -7.98 9.49 1.03
C ASN A 93 -9.04 8.91 0.09
N LYS A 94 -8.90 9.08 -1.23
CA LYS A 94 -9.80 8.45 -2.21
C LYS A 94 -9.76 6.92 -2.14
N LEU A 95 -8.58 6.31 -2.03
CA LEU A 95 -8.44 4.86 -1.87
C LEU A 95 -9.07 4.38 -0.56
N ARG A 96 -8.90 5.13 0.53
CA ARG A 96 -9.53 4.83 1.82
C ARG A 96 -11.06 4.82 1.74
N ASN A 97 -11.66 5.71 0.96
CA ASN A 97 -13.12 5.83 0.85
C ASN A 97 -13.73 4.88 -0.21
N PHE A 98 -12.95 4.49 -1.22
CA PHE A 98 -13.39 3.53 -2.24
C PHE A 98 -13.71 2.15 -1.64
N ILE A 99 -12.99 1.75 -0.60
CA ILE A 99 -13.01 0.37 -0.06
C ILE A 99 -14.18 0.07 0.89
N PRO A 100 -14.60 0.98 1.78
CA PRO A 100 -15.84 0.84 2.55
C PRO A 100 -17.08 0.66 1.67
N ALA A 101 -17.06 1.16 0.42
CA ALA A 101 -18.16 1.02 -0.53
C ALA A 101 -18.18 -0.34 -1.26
N VAL A 102 -17.04 -1.03 -1.37
CA VAL A 102 -16.90 -2.34 -2.04
C VAL A 102 -17.05 -3.52 -1.06
N SER A 103 -17.04 -3.24 0.24
CA SER A 103 -17.14 -4.24 1.32
C SER A 103 -18.57 -4.37 1.90
N ARG A 104 -19.57 -3.80 1.23
CA ARG A 104 -21.00 -3.91 1.54
C ARG A 104 -21.70 -4.78 0.51
#